data_AF-A0A1S9RC13-F1
#
_entry.id   AF-A0A1S9RC13-F1
#
_cell.length_a   1.000
_cell.length_b   1.000
_cell.length_c   1.000
_cell.angle_alpha   90.00
_cell.angle_beta   90.00
_cell.angle_gamma   90.00
#
_symmetry.space_group_name_H-M   'P 1'
#
loop_
_entity.id
_entity.type
_entity.pdbx_description
1 polymer ?
#
loop_
_entity_poly.entity_id
_entity_poly.type
_entity_poly.pdbx_seq_one_letter_code
_entity_poly.pdbx_strand_id
1 'polypeptide(L)'
;MQILSSITRFLQILFSVVVLGLSISLAKHQKYGKVPTQTSYAAFTGALGIIASVIGIVSLFVDRLRGVFTWVLDGVTCIALLAAGVAFSVALKGVDCNNTSTDGATWDNPIISGGCYKDGDTKWCADKYKVHSRCVTAEADAAFMFLAFLACIGVLVVSFLTRRN
;
A
#
# COMPACT_ATOMS: atom_id res chain seq x y z
N MET A 1 -28.76 3.91 1.53
CA MET A 1 -27.56 3.07 1.76
C MET A 1 -26.68 2.92 0.52
N GLN A 2 -27.22 2.80 -0.71
CA GLN A 2 -26.41 2.66 -1.93
C GLN A 2 -25.42 3.82 -2.16
N ILE A 3 -25.82 5.08 -1.95
CA ILE A 3 -24.94 6.25 -2.11
C ILE A 3 -23.71 6.16 -1.19
N LEU A 4 -23.92 5.77 0.08
CA LEU A 4 -22.84 5.61 1.06
C LEU A 4 -21.89 4.48 0.68
N SER A 5 -22.43 3.37 0.16
CA SER A 5 -21.62 2.27 -0.38
C SER A 5 -20.80 2.72 -1.59
N SER A 6 -21.35 3.52 -2.49
CA SER A 6 -20.63 4.01 -3.67
C SER A 6 -19.49 4.96 -3.27
N ILE A 7 -19.72 5.86 -2.32
CA ILE A 7 -18.70 6.81 -1.84
C ILE A 7 -17.53 6.06 -1.16
N THR A 8 -17.83 5.12 -0.27
CA THR A 8 -16.80 4.34 0.43
C THR A 8 -15.98 3.47 -0.52
N ARG A 9 -16.62 2.86 -1.53
CA ARG A 9 -15.94 2.13 -2.62
C ARG A 9 -15.06 3.03 -3.46
N PHE A 10 -15.52 4.23 -3.79
CA PHE A 10 -14.73 5.20 -4.55
C PHE A 10 -13.46 5.62 -3.78
N LEU A 11 -13.59 5.92 -2.49
CA LEU A 11 -12.44 6.20 -1.62
C LEU A 11 -11.47 5.01 -1.55
N GLN A 12 -11.99 3.79 -1.41
CA GLN A 12 -11.18 2.57 -1.42
C GLN A 12 -10.39 2.42 -2.72
N ILE A 13 -11.01 2.67 -3.88
CA ILE A 13 -10.33 2.66 -5.19
C ILE A 13 -9.22 3.72 -5.23
N LEU A 14 -9.54 4.96 -4.88
CA LEU A 14 -8.58 6.06 -4.95
C LEU A 14 -7.32 5.76 -4.13
N PHE A 15 -7.49 5.35 -2.86
CA PHE A 15 -6.34 5.04 -2.02
C PHE A 15 -5.59 3.81 -2.52
N SER A 16 -6.28 2.78 -3.00
CA SER A 16 -5.64 1.57 -3.53
C SER A 16 -4.84 1.82 -4.82
N VAL A 17 -5.31 2.72 -5.69
CA VAL A 17 -4.57 3.18 -6.88
C VAL A 17 -3.31 3.93 -6.49
N VAL A 18 -3.40 4.81 -5.48
CA VAL A 18 -2.23 5.53 -4.97
C VAL A 18 -1.20 4.53 -4.41
N VAL A 19 -1.62 3.60 -3.55
CA VAL A 19 -0.73 2.54 -3.01
C VAL A 19 -0.06 1.76 -4.14
N LEU A 20 -0.83 1.27 -5.10
CA LEU A 20 -0.29 0.53 -6.24
C LEU A 20 0.73 1.36 -7.03
N GLY A 21 0.41 2.62 -7.33
CA GLY A 21 1.26 3.52 -8.09
C GLY A 21 2.58 3.84 -7.38
N LEU A 22 2.52 4.17 -6.09
CA LEU A 22 3.69 4.46 -5.28
C LEU A 22 4.57 3.22 -5.13
N SER A 23 3.98 2.07 -4.75
CA SER A 23 4.71 0.81 -4.61
C SER A 23 5.40 0.37 -5.90
N ILE A 24 4.75 0.51 -7.07
CA ILE A 24 5.37 0.21 -8.37
C ILE A 24 6.51 1.20 -8.67
N SER A 25 6.34 2.49 -8.35
CA SER A 25 7.39 3.49 -8.53
C SER A 25 8.62 3.15 -7.71
N LEU A 26 8.44 2.80 -6.43
CA LEU A 26 9.50 2.34 -5.53
C LEU A 26 10.19 1.06 -6.05
N ALA A 27 9.42 0.09 -6.54
CA ALA A 27 9.95 -1.17 -7.07
C ALA A 27 10.75 -0.99 -8.38
N LYS A 28 10.26 -0.16 -9.32
CA LYS A 28 10.93 0.09 -10.61
C LYS A 28 12.28 0.77 -10.47
N HIS A 29 12.47 1.56 -9.42
CA HIS A 29 13.71 2.27 -9.16
C HIS A 29 14.72 1.45 -8.35
N GLN A 30 14.50 0.14 -8.19
CA GLN A 30 15.50 -0.73 -7.58
C GLN A 30 16.60 -1.07 -8.59
N LYS A 31 17.84 -0.66 -8.29
CA LYS A 31 19.01 -0.93 -9.15
C LYS A 31 19.89 -2.06 -8.64
N TYR A 32 20.02 -2.18 -7.33
CA TYR A 32 20.88 -3.19 -6.72
C TYR A 32 20.08 -4.16 -5.87
N GLY A 33 20.42 -5.44 -5.98
CA GLY A 33 19.73 -6.51 -5.25
C GLY A 33 18.31 -6.79 -5.75
N LYS A 34 17.55 -7.53 -4.94
CA LYS A 34 16.15 -7.85 -5.23
C LYS A 34 15.23 -6.72 -4.75
N VAL A 35 14.10 -6.55 -5.42
CA VAL A 35 13.02 -5.66 -4.98
C VAL A 35 12.61 -6.04 -3.55
N PRO A 36 12.53 -5.10 -2.60
CA PRO A 36 12.11 -5.39 -1.23
C PRO A 36 10.73 -6.04 -1.20
N THR A 37 10.58 -7.13 -0.45
CA THR A 37 9.34 -7.91 -0.37
C THR A 37 8.14 -7.06 0.09
N GLN A 38 8.40 -6.04 0.90
CA GLN A 38 7.42 -5.06 1.35
C GLN A 38 6.80 -4.33 0.16
N THR A 39 7.61 -3.76 -0.74
CA THR A 39 7.13 -3.00 -1.91
C THR A 39 6.31 -3.86 -2.87
N SER A 40 6.73 -5.10 -3.11
CA SER A 40 5.96 -6.05 -3.93
C SER A 40 4.63 -6.44 -3.27
N TYR A 41 4.63 -6.66 -1.96
CA TYR A 41 3.42 -7.00 -1.22
C TYR A 41 2.44 -5.82 -1.20
N ALA A 42 2.92 -4.60 -0.96
CA ALA A 42 2.09 -3.41 -1.01
C ALA A 42 1.46 -3.19 -2.39
N ALA A 43 2.22 -3.35 -3.48
CA ALA A 43 1.67 -3.32 -4.84
C ALA A 43 0.56 -4.38 -5.03
N PHE A 44 0.77 -5.61 -4.56
CA PHE A 44 -0.27 -6.65 -4.58
C PHE A 44 -1.52 -6.22 -3.80
N THR A 45 -1.37 -5.68 -2.60
CA THR A 45 -2.51 -5.24 -1.77
C THR A 45 -3.26 -4.05 -2.37
N GLY A 46 -2.56 -3.12 -3.03
CA GLY A 46 -3.18 -2.04 -3.79
C GLY A 46 -3.99 -2.57 -4.97
N ALA A 47 -3.44 -3.53 -5.74
CA ALA A 47 -4.18 -4.18 -6.82
C ALA A 47 -5.41 -4.95 -6.30
N LEU A 48 -5.26 -5.69 -5.20
CA LEU A 48 -6.35 -6.40 -4.55
C LEU A 48 -7.45 -5.43 -4.08
N GLY A 49 -7.06 -4.27 -3.51
CA GLY A 49 -7.96 -3.20 -3.11
C GLY A 49 -8.81 -2.66 -4.26
N ILE A 50 -8.21 -2.46 -5.43
CA ILE A 50 -8.92 -2.06 -6.65
C ILE A 50 -9.91 -3.14 -7.08
N ILE A 51 -9.46 -4.39 -7.17
CA ILE A 51 -10.30 -5.52 -7.60
C ILE A 51 -11.51 -5.69 -6.67
N ALA A 52 -11.27 -5.69 -5.35
CA ALA A 52 -12.32 -5.80 -4.34
C ALA A 52 -13.35 -4.69 -4.47
N SER A 53 -12.89 -3.46 -4.69
CA SER A 53 -13.77 -2.31 -4.86
C SER A 53 -14.61 -2.37 -6.14
N VAL A 54 -14.00 -2.78 -7.26
CA VAL A 54 -14.72 -2.95 -8.54
C VAL A 54 -15.77 -4.05 -8.43
N ILE A 55 -15.43 -5.20 -7.88
CA ILE A 55 -16.37 -6.30 -7.65
C ILE A 55 -17.50 -5.83 -6.71
N GLY A 56 -17.14 -5.05 -5.68
CA GLY A 56 -18.10 -4.41 -4.78
C GLY A 56 -19.11 -3.50 -5.48
N ILE A 57 -18.65 -2.68 -6.43
CA ILE A 57 -19.54 -1.81 -7.23
C ILE A 57 -20.44 -2.67 -8.14
N VAL A 58 -19.87 -3.68 -8.81
CA VAL A 58 -20.65 -4.59 -9.68
C VAL A 58 -21.72 -5.34 -8.88
N SER A 59 -21.44 -5.68 -7.63
CA SER A 59 -22.42 -6.36 -6.75
C SER A 59 -23.67 -5.53 -6.44
N LEU A 60 -23.64 -4.21 -6.68
CA LEU A 60 -24.84 -3.36 -6.57
C LEU A 60 -25.84 -3.61 -7.69
N PHE A 61 -25.38 -4.14 -8.84
CA PHE A 61 -26.19 -4.41 -10.03
C PHE A 61 -26.43 -5.89 -10.27
N VAL A 62 -25.64 -6.76 -9.63
CA VAL A 62 -25.69 -8.22 -9.82
C VAL A 62 -25.98 -8.88 -8.48
N ASP A 63 -27.22 -9.31 -8.27
CA ASP A 63 -27.66 -9.91 -7.00
C ASP A 63 -26.90 -11.21 -6.65
N ARG A 64 -26.40 -11.94 -7.65
CA ARG A 64 -25.54 -13.14 -7.44
C ARG A 64 -24.24 -12.84 -6.69
N LEU A 65 -23.71 -11.63 -6.82
CA LEU A 65 -22.49 -11.17 -6.15
C LEU A 65 -22.78 -10.49 -4.81
N ARG A 66 -24.05 -10.19 -4.53
CA ARG A 66 -24.50 -9.45 -3.36
C ARG A 66 -24.64 -10.42 -2.19
N GLY A 67 -23.58 -10.58 -1.39
CA GLY A 67 -23.62 -11.51 -0.27
C GLY A 67 -22.28 -11.82 0.37
N VAL A 68 -22.12 -13.06 0.83
CA VAL A 68 -20.96 -13.51 1.60
C VAL A 68 -19.66 -13.36 0.80
N PHE A 69 -19.69 -13.55 -0.52
CA PHE A 69 -18.50 -13.47 -1.36
C PHE A 69 -17.81 -12.10 -1.32
N THR A 70 -18.56 -11.02 -1.55
CA THR A 70 -18.00 -9.65 -1.48
C THR A 70 -17.54 -9.30 -0.08
N TRP A 71 -18.28 -9.74 0.94
CA TRP A 71 -17.92 -9.50 2.34
C TRP A 71 -16.61 -10.20 2.74
N VAL A 72 -16.40 -11.44 2.29
CA VAL A 72 -15.14 -12.18 2.49
C VAL A 72 -14.00 -11.51 1.72
N LEU A 73 -14.22 -11.13 0.47
CA LEU A 73 -13.22 -10.44 -0.35
C LEU A 73 -12.78 -9.12 0.29
N ASP A 74 -13.72 -8.33 0.78
CA ASP A 74 -13.45 -7.09 1.50
C ASP A 74 -12.70 -7.36 2.80
N GLY A 75 -13.08 -8.40 3.55
CA GLY A 75 -12.38 -8.81 4.77
C GLY A 75 -10.91 -9.17 4.51
N VAL A 76 -10.66 -10.01 3.49
CA VAL A 76 -9.29 -10.40 3.11
C VAL A 76 -8.48 -9.19 2.64
N THR A 77 -9.10 -8.31 1.85
CA THR A 77 -8.48 -7.08 1.35
C THR A 77 -8.11 -6.14 2.49
N CYS A 78 -9.00 -6.00 3.46
CA CYS A 78 -8.81 -5.18 4.66
C CYS A 78 -7.58 -5.67 5.46
N ILE A 79 -7.52 -6.97 5.76
CA ILE A 79 -6.39 -7.59 6.47
C ILE A 79 -5.08 -7.41 5.68
N ALA A 80 -5.13 -7.61 4.36
CA ALA A 80 -3.96 -7.49 3.51
C ALA A 80 -3.38 -6.07 3.53
N LEU A 81 -4.23 -5.04 3.36
CA LEU A 81 -3.86 -3.63 3.41
C LEU A 81 -3.27 -3.24 4.78
N LEU A 82 -3.86 -3.72 5.87
CA LEU A 82 -3.33 -3.51 7.22
C LEU A 82 -1.92 -4.11 7.37
N ALA A 83 -1.76 -5.37 6.95
CA ALA A 83 -0.46 -6.04 7.00
C ALA A 83 0.60 -5.32 6.16
N ALA A 84 0.21 -4.74 5.01
CA ALA A 84 1.12 -3.98 4.17
C ALA A 84 1.57 -2.68 4.85
N GLY A 85 0.63 -1.93 5.43
CA GLY A 85 0.94 -0.70 6.18
C GLY A 85 1.85 -0.96 7.38
N VAL A 86 1.62 -2.05 8.12
CA VAL A 86 2.49 -2.48 9.23
C VAL A 86 3.87 -2.92 8.72
N ALA A 87 3.94 -3.67 7.62
CA ALA A 87 5.21 -4.09 7.05
C ALA A 87 6.06 -2.88 6.60
N PHE A 88 5.44 -1.85 6.02
CA PHE A 88 6.11 -0.61 5.66
C PHE A 88 6.53 0.20 6.88
N SER A 89 5.70 0.34 7.91
CA SER A 89 6.07 1.09 9.10
C SER A 89 7.24 0.46 9.86
N VAL A 90 7.27 -0.88 9.94
CA VAL A 90 8.41 -1.61 10.50
C VAL A 90 9.66 -1.42 9.63
N ALA A 91 9.52 -1.49 8.30
CA ALA A 91 10.63 -1.31 7.39
C ALA A 91 11.18 0.13 7.39
N LEU A 92 10.36 1.14 7.68
CA LEU A 92 10.75 2.55 7.76
C LEU A 92 11.14 3.00 9.18
N LYS A 93 11.22 2.07 10.14
CA LYS A 93 11.56 2.42 11.52
C LYS A 93 12.94 3.08 11.61
N GLY A 94 12.98 4.28 12.20
CA GLY A 94 14.22 5.03 12.42
C GLY A 94 14.74 5.76 11.17
N VAL A 95 13.96 5.79 10.09
CA VAL A 95 14.22 6.62 8.93
C VAL A 95 13.83 8.06 9.26
N ASP A 96 14.67 9.00 8.83
CA ASP A 96 14.37 10.44 8.81
C ASP A 96 14.58 10.95 7.38
N CYS A 97 13.50 11.44 6.76
CA CYS A 97 13.53 11.96 5.38
C CYS A 97 14.27 13.29 5.26
N ASN A 98 14.47 14.03 6.35
CA ASN A 98 15.27 15.26 6.36
C ASN A 98 16.77 14.96 6.43
N ASN A 99 17.15 13.78 6.95
CA ASN A 99 18.52 13.33 6.98
C ASN A 99 18.90 12.58 5.69
N THR A 100 19.38 13.35 4.70
CA THR A 100 19.87 12.83 3.41
C THR A 100 21.35 12.45 3.43
N SER A 101 21.98 12.42 4.60
CA SER A 101 23.38 12.04 4.75
C SER A 101 23.59 10.62 4.23
N THR A 102 24.73 10.37 3.58
CA THR A 102 25.15 9.03 3.13
C THR A 102 25.50 8.06 4.27
N ASP A 103 25.28 8.48 5.51
CA ASP A 103 25.53 7.71 6.71
C ASP A 103 24.25 7.68 7.57
N GLY A 104 23.75 6.48 7.87
CA GLY A 104 22.61 6.30 8.77
C GLY A 104 21.49 5.40 8.25
N ALA A 105 20.47 5.21 9.09
CA ALA A 105 19.37 4.27 8.87
C ALA A 105 18.55 4.57 7.60
N THR A 106 18.41 5.84 7.21
CA THR A 106 17.72 6.24 5.97
C THR A 106 18.47 5.75 4.72
N TRP A 107 19.80 5.90 4.70
CA TRP A 107 20.65 5.48 3.58
C TRP A 107 20.79 3.96 3.51
N ASP A 108 20.81 3.30 4.66
CA ASP A 108 20.93 1.85 4.74
C ASP A 108 19.65 1.10 4.37
N ASN A 109 18.51 1.81 4.30
CA ASN A 109 17.22 1.23 4.02
C ASN A 109 17.07 0.83 2.54
N PRO A 110 16.84 -0.46 2.23
CA PRO A 110 16.77 -0.94 0.85
C PRO A 110 15.55 -0.42 0.06
N ILE A 111 14.50 0.07 0.74
CA ILE A 111 13.32 0.67 0.09
C ILE A 111 13.65 2.08 -0.43
N ILE A 112 14.48 2.82 0.29
CA ILE A 112 14.77 4.23 0.04
C ILE A 112 15.99 4.40 -0.86
N SER A 113 17.05 3.63 -0.63
CA SER A 113 18.34 3.82 -1.29
C SER A 113 18.43 3.27 -2.72
N GLY A 114 17.39 2.58 -3.20
CA GLY A 114 17.40 1.89 -4.49
C GLY A 114 18.17 0.58 -4.48
N GLY A 115 18.47 0.09 -3.27
CA GLY A 115 19.31 -1.06 -3.02
C GLY A 115 20.77 -0.66 -2.87
N CYS A 116 21.50 -1.51 -2.15
CA CYS A 116 22.92 -1.34 -1.93
C CYS A 116 23.64 -2.66 -2.20
N TYR A 117 24.87 -2.57 -2.69
CA TYR A 117 25.80 -3.69 -2.73
C TYR A 117 27.09 -3.33 -1.99
N LYS A 118 27.81 -4.35 -1.54
CA LYS A 118 29.13 -4.18 -0.91
C LYS A 118 30.20 -4.56 -1.92
N ASP A 119 31.20 -3.71 -2.06
CA ASP A 119 32.42 -3.97 -2.81
C ASP A 119 33.61 -3.83 -1.84
N GLY A 120 34.12 -4.96 -1.35
CA GLY A 120 35.02 -5.01 -0.20
C GLY A 120 34.41 -4.36 1.04
N ASP A 121 35.12 -3.37 1.61
CA ASP A 121 34.66 -2.59 2.78
C ASP A 121 33.76 -1.40 2.41
N THR A 122 33.60 -1.11 1.11
CA THR A 122 32.80 0.04 0.66
C THR A 122 31.37 -0.38 0.31
N LYS A 123 30.39 0.37 0.82
CA LYS A 123 28.96 0.16 0.52
C LYS A 123 28.51 1.18 -0.51
N TRP A 124 28.00 0.69 -1.64
CA TRP A 124 27.49 1.51 -2.74
C TRP A 124 25.97 1.34 -2.84
N CYS A 125 25.24 2.46 -2.82
CA CYS A 125 23.79 2.48 -3.03
C CYS A 125 23.42 3.35 -4.23
N ALA A 126 22.25 3.08 -4.83
CA ALA A 126 21.91 3.58 -6.15
C ALA A 126 21.52 5.06 -6.20
N ASP A 127 20.73 5.55 -5.24
CA ASP A 127 19.96 6.78 -5.41
C ASP A 127 20.35 7.92 -4.46
N LYS A 128 21.64 8.30 -4.43
CA LYS A 128 22.18 9.38 -3.55
C LYS A 128 21.41 10.70 -3.61
N TYR A 129 20.98 11.12 -4.79
CA TYR A 129 20.28 12.41 -4.98
C TYR A 129 18.75 12.32 -4.85
N LYS A 130 18.20 11.10 -4.75
CA LYS A 130 16.75 10.87 -4.70
C LYS A 130 16.27 10.33 -3.35
N VAL A 131 17.16 10.18 -2.37
CA VAL A 131 16.87 9.67 -1.02
C VAL A 131 15.67 10.37 -0.39
N HIS A 132 15.67 11.70 -0.36
CA HIS A 132 14.58 12.47 0.24
C HIS A 132 13.24 12.16 -0.45
N SER A 133 13.21 12.25 -1.79
CA SER A 133 11.99 12.01 -2.56
C SER A 133 11.48 10.58 -2.36
N ARG A 134 12.37 9.58 -2.35
CA ARG A 134 12.00 8.17 -2.12
C ARG A 134 11.52 7.91 -0.70
N CYS A 135 12.13 8.56 0.28
CA CYS A 135 11.72 8.48 1.67
C CYS A 135 10.29 9.01 1.85
N VAL A 136 10.01 10.22 1.36
CA VAL A 136 8.66 10.81 1.39
C VAL A 136 7.66 9.95 0.62
N THR A 137 8.08 9.37 -0.51
CA THR A 137 7.24 8.45 -1.29
C THR A 137 6.88 7.19 -0.49
N ALA A 138 7.84 6.61 0.23
CA ALA A 138 7.62 5.42 1.04
C ALA A 138 6.75 5.70 2.28
N GLU A 139 6.95 6.84 2.94
CA GLU A 139 6.09 7.28 4.05
C GLU A 139 4.66 7.56 3.57
N ALA A 140 4.51 8.23 2.43
CA ALA A 140 3.21 8.45 1.81
C ALA A 140 2.52 7.12 1.48
N ASP A 141 3.25 6.17 0.88
CA ASP A 141 2.71 4.84 0.56
C ASP A 141 2.18 4.13 1.83
N ALA A 142 2.97 4.14 2.91
CA ALA A 142 2.56 3.58 4.19
C ALA A 142 1.27 4.24 4.74
N ALA A 143 1.18 5.58 4.67
CA ALA A 143 -0.02 6.31 5.10
C ALA A 143 -1.24 5.94 4.25
N PHE A 144 -1.10 5.88 2.93
CA PHE A 144 -2.19 5.50 2.03
C PHE A 144 -2.64 4.04 2.21
N MET A 145 -1.75 3.12 2.61
CA MET A 145 -2.16 1.75 2.99
C MET A 145 -3.10 1.75 4.19
N PHE A 146 -2.82 2.56 5.22
CA PHE A 146 -3.72 2.70 6.37
C PHE A 146 -5.03 3.40 6.00
N LEU A 147 -4.99 4.43 5.14
CA LEU A 147 -6.22 5.08 4.66
C LEU A 147 -7.08 4.12 3.81
N ALA A 148 -6.47 3.32 2.95
CA ALA A 148 -7.15 2.28 2.18
C ALA A 148 -7.78 1.22 3.10
N PHE A 149 -7.07 0.81 4.15
CA PHE A 149 -7.59 -0.09 5.18
C PHE A 149 -8.81 0.50 5.90
N LEU A 150 -8.76 1.76 6.34
CA LEU A 150 -9.89 2.44 6.98
C LEU A 150 -11.09 2.57 6.03
N ALA A 151 -10.86 2.88 4.75
CA ALA A 151 -11.90 2.89 3.75
C ALA A 151 -12.54 1.50 3.57
N CYS A 152 -11.71 0.44 3.61
CA CYS A 152 -12.18 -0.95 3.54
C CYS A 152 -13.03 -1.35 4.75
N ILE A 153 -12.67 -0.91 5.97
CA ILE A 153 -13.53 -1.04 7.16
C ILE A 153 -14.86 -0.32 6.93
N GLY A 154 -14.83 0.91 6.42
CA GLY A 154 -16.03 1.67 6.11
C GLY A 154 -16.98 0.89 5.18
N VAL A 155 -16.43 0.26 4.15
CA VAL A 155 -17.19 -0.61 3.23
C VAL A 155 -17.79 -1.82 3.96
N LEU A 156 -17.03 -2.50 4.82
CA LEU A 156 -17.52 -3.67 5.57
C LEU A 156 -18.67 -3.29 6.50
N VAL A 157 -18.54 -2.16 7.22
CA VAL A 157 -19.57 -1.63 8.13
C VAL A 157 -20.82 -1.26 7.36
N VAL A 158 -20.71 -0.52 6.25
CA VAL A 158 -21.86 -0.14 5.42
C VAL A 158 -22.55 -1.36 4.84
N SER A 159 -21.78 -2.36 4.38
CA SER A 159 -22.31 -3.62 3.87
C SER A 159 -23.05 -4.41 4.94
N PHE A 160 -22.52 -4.45 6.16
CA PHE A 160 -23.17 -5.11 7.30
C PHE A 160 -24.48 -4.42 7.70
N LEU A 161 -24.48 -3.09 7.78
CA LEU A 161 -25.69 -2.31 8.09
C LEU A 161 -26.76 -2.48 7.02
N THR A 162 -26.37 -2.55 5.74
CA THR A 162 -27.30 -2.77 4.63
C THR A 162 -27.88 -4.18 4.60
N ARG A 163 -27.18 -5.18 5.18
CA ARG A 163 -27.70 -6.55 5.31
C ARG A 163 -28.70 -6.70 6.46
N ARG A 164 -28.59 -5.87 7.50
CA ARG A 164 -29.41 -5.95 8.71
C ARG A 164 -30.75 -5.22 8.59
N ASN A 165 -30.84 -4.26 7.68
CA ASN A 165 -32.02 -3.42 7.43
C ASN A 165 -32.80 -3.92 6.23
#